data_AF-A0A976GB21-F1
#
_entry.id   AF-A0A976GB21-F1
#
_cell.length_a   1.000
_cell.length_b   1.000
_cell.length_c   1.000
_cell.angle_alpha   90.00
_cell.angle_beta   90.00
_cell.angle_gamma   90.00
#
_symmetry.space_group_name_H-M   'P 1'
#
loop_
_entity.id
_entity.type
_entity.pdbx_description
1 polymer ?
#
loop_
_entity_poly.entity_id
_entity_poly.type
_entity_poly.pdbx_seq_one_letter_code
_entity_poly.pdbx_strand_id
1 'polypeptide(L)'
;MQDAPLKPFRFADAARMVRTGVPVAMVTIVEVKGSAPREPGIRMLVSPDDLVGTIGGGHLEWRGMDIAREMLVRHEQRRIERIPLGPALGQCCGGVVQLAFEVLGEADLAWLDAVERNFATHRSLQRHVPASGAVTFTDSCAVLPTVDLQPDGSWTDTLVPDAMHVVLFGAGHVGHALVKVLATLPCRVHWVDERDTLFPGGLPDNVEAEASDTPEAVVPQAPAGSYFLVMTHSHALDQTLCEEILKRTDFAYFGLIGSKTKRARFEHRMAEHGIDPARFAEMTCPMGVPGITDKAPAMIAVAIVAQLLQVREQRLAALRAGLAEAVHP
;
A
#
# COMPACT_ATOMS: atom_id res chain seq x y z
N MET A 1 4.18 -27.03 3.61
CA MET A 1 5.18 -26.15 2.98
C MET A 1 4.70 -24.71 3.19
N GLN A 2 5.01 -24.12 4.35
CA GLN A 2 4.52 -22.79 4.75
C GLN A 2 5.54 -22.08 5.67
N ASP A 3 6.83 -22.35 5.49
CA ASP A 3 7.91 -21.78 6.34
C ASP A 3 8.48 -20.47 5.78
N ALA A 4 8.11 -20.07 4.56
CA ALA A 4 8.50 -18.79 3.99
C ALA A 4 7.47 -17.71 4.38
N PRO A 5 7.91 -16.52 4.82
CA PRO A 5 7.00 -15.41 5.09
C PRO A 5 6.23 -15.06 3.82
N LEU A 6 4.92 -14.87 3.96
CA LEU A 6 4.05 -14.51 2.86
C LEU A 6 4.52 -13.19 2.23
N LYS A 7 4.90 -13.24 0.94
CA LYS A 7 5.31 -12.05 0.19
C LYS A 7 4.09 -11.20 -0.15
N PRO A 8 4.16 -9.86 -0.02
CA PRO A 8 3.08 -8.99 -0.47
C PRO A 8 2.87 -9.13 -1.99
N PHE A 9 1.63 -9.02 -2.45
CA PHE A 9 1.32 -9.06 -3.88
C PHE A 9 1.92 -7.87 -4.62
N ARG A 10 2.57 -8.13 -5.77
CA ARG A 10 3.07 -7.11 -6.69
C ARG A 10 2.85 -7.55 -8.13
N PHE A 11 2.42 -6.63 -9.00
CA PHE A 11 2.32 -6.90 -10.44
C PHE A 11 3.67 -7.22 -11.08
N ALA A 12 4.76 -6.66 -10.55
CA ALA A 12 6.12 -6.97 -11.01
C ALA A 12 6.51 -8.43 -10.81
N ASP A 13 5.99 -9.10 -9.77
CA ASP A 13 6.21 -10.54 -9.59
C ASP A 13 5.52 -11.36 -10.66
N ALA A 14 4.29 -10.99 -11.04
CA ALA A 14 3.56 -11.63 -12.13
C ALA A 14 4.32 -11.46 -13.46
N ALA A 15 4.75 -10.23 -13.78
CA ALA A 15 5.49 -9.93 -14.99
C ALA A 15 6.83 -10.70 -15.03
N ARG A 16 7.55 -10.75 -13.91
CA ARG A 16 8.79 -11.54 -13.78
C ARG A 16 8.55 -13.03 -14.00
N MET A 17 7.51 -13.62 -13.38
CA MET A 17 7.18 -15.04 -13.56
C MET A 17 6.88 -15.36 -15.03
N VAL A 18 6.06 -14.55 -15.70
CA VAL A 18 5.77 -14.71 -17.14
C VAL A 18 7.05 -14.63 -17.98
N ARG A 19 7.88 -13.59 -17.79
CA ARG A 19 9.14 -13.42 -18.55
C ARG A 19 10.15 -14.56 -18.34
N THR A 20 10.15 -15.15 -17.15
CA THR A 20 11.07 -16.25 -16.80
C THR A 20 10.50 -17.63 -17.14
N GLY A 21 9.30 -17.69 -17.76
CA GLY A 21 8.65 -18.93 -18.14
C GLY A 21 8.09 -19.74 -16.98
N VAL A 22 7.91 -19.12 -15.81
CA VAL A 22 7.25 -19.74 -14.66
C VAL A 22 5.73 -19.65 -14.86
N PRO A 23 5.00 -20.78 -15.00
CA PRO A 23 3.54 -20.75 -15.11
C PRO A 23 2.92 -20.11 -13.87
N VAL A 24 2.03 -19.14 -14.07
CA VAL A 24 1.42 -18.39 -12.97
C VAL A 24 -0.05 -18.10 -13.26
N ALA A 25 -0.89 -18.33 -12.25
CA ALA A 25 -2.28 -17.93 -12.23
C ALA A 25 -2.48 -16.82 -11.21
N MET A 26 -3.13 -15.73 -11.61
CA MET A 26 -3.57 -14.67 -10.71
C MET A 26 -4.99 -14.94 -10.25
N VAL A 27 -5.20 -14.94 -8.93
CA VAL A 27 -6.51 -15.11 -8.30
C VAL A 27 -6.91 -13.77 -7.70
N THR A 28 -8.08 -13.26 -8.07
CA THR A 28 -8.62 -11.97 -7.63
C THR A 28 -9.98 -12.16 -6.98
N ILE A 29 -10.22 -11.56 -5.81
CA ILE A 29 -11.58 -11.43 -5.28
C ILE A 29 -12.30 -10.38 -6.12
N VAL A 30 -13.33 -10.77 -6.86
CA VAL A 30 -14.07 -9.86 -7.75
C VAL A 30 -15.43 -9.44 -7.19
N GLU A 31 -16.01 -10.23 -6.28
CA GLU A 31 -17.25 -9.87 -5.59
C GLU A 31 -17.26 -10.47 -4.18
N VAL A 32 -17.83 -9.74 -3.22
CA VAL A 32 -18.10 -10.19 -1.86
C VAL A 32 -19.57 -9.94 -1.54
N LYS A 33 -20.26 -10.96 -1.02
CA LYS A 33 -21.61 -10.86 -0.47
C LYS A 33 -21.61 -11.33 0.99
N GLY A 34 -21.95 -10.43 1.91
CA GLY A 34 -21.86 -10.70 3.35
C GLY A 34 -20.42 -10.61 3.88
N SER A 35 -20.13 -11.29 4.99
CA SER A 35 -18.81 -11.22 5.64
C SER A 35 -17.77 -12.08 4.91
N ALA A 36 -16.67 -11.46 4.48
CA ALA A 36 -15.51 -12.12 3.90
C ALA A 36 -14.22 -11.64 4.59
N PRO A 37 -13.13 -12.42 4.52
CA PRO A 37 -11.87 -12.06 5.18
C PRO A 37 -11.17 -10.86 4.52
N ARG A 38 -11.45 -10.59 3.23
CA ARG A 38 -10.82 -9.52 2.44
C ARG A 38 -11.80 -8.96 1.41
N GLU A 39 -11.53 -7.75 0.95
CA GLU A 39 -12.37 -6.98 0.02
C GLU A 39 -12.11 -7.32 -1.45
N PRO A 40 -13.03 -6.96 -2.38
CA PRO A 40 -12.76 -7.04 -3.82
C PRO A 40 -11.49 -6.28 -4.24
N GLY A 41 -10.79 -6.82 -5.23
CA GLY A 41 -9.51 -6.31 -5.72
C GLY A 41 -8.28 -6.86 -4.99
N ILE A 42 -8.45 -7.62 -3.90
CA ILE A 42 -7.36 -8.36 -3.26
C ILE A 42 -6.98 -9.57 -4.12
N ARG A 43 -5.65 -9.82 -4.22
CA ARG A 43 -5.07 -10.77 -5.17
C ARG A 43 -4.02 -11.66 -4.54
N MET A 44 -3.84 -12.83 -5.13
CA MET A 44 -2.66 -13.68 -4.96
C MET A 44 -2.19 -14.24 -6.31
N LEU A 45 -0.90 -14.57 -6.41
CA LEU A 45 -0.31 -15.30 -7.53
C LEU A 45 -0.01 -16.72 -7.08
N VAL A 46 -0.44 -17.69 -7.88
CA VAL A 46 -0.23 -19.11 -7.63
C VAL A 46 0.58 -19.68 -8.78
N SER A 47 1.72 -20.28 -8.45
CA SER A 47 2.50 -21.11 -9.37
C SER A 47 2.43 -22.58 -8.93
N PRO A 48 3.05 -23.53 -9.65
CA PRO A 48 3.07 -24.93 -9.20
C PRO A 48 3.59 -25.07 -7.75
N ASP A 49 4.66 -24.35 -7.40
CA ASP A 49 5.40 -24.56 -6.15
C ASP A 49 5.45 -23.35 -5.21
N ASP A 50 5.03 -22.17 -5.67
CA ASP A 50 5.11 -20.90 -4.91
C ASP A 50 3.78 -20.13 -4.86
N LEU A 51 3.64 -19.29 -3.84
CA LEU A 51 2.49 -18.42 -3.57
C LEU A 51 2.97 -17.01 -3.21
N VAL A 52 2.40 -15.98 -3.86
CA VAL A 52 2.64 -14.57 -3.54
C VAL A 52 1.31 -13.89 -3.26
N GLY A 53 1.21 -13.10 -2.18
CA GLY A 53 -0.03 -12.47 -1.75
C GLY A 53 -0.99 -13.43 -1.03
N THR A 54 -2.12 -12.87 -0.57
CA THR A 54 -3.14 -13.57 0.22
C THR A 54 -4.51 -13.02 -0.12
N ILE A 55 -5.51 -13.90 -0.20
CA ILE A 55 -6.93 -13.53 -0.36
C ILE A 55 -7.73 -13.72 0.94
N GLY A 56 -7.07 -14.03 2.07
CA GLY A 56 -7.72 -14.00 3.38
C GLY A 56 -7.48 -15.20 4.31
N GLY A 57 -6.52 -16.07 4.02
CA GLY A 57 -6.20 -17.20 4.91
C GLY A 57 -7.09 -18.45 4.74
N GLY A 58 -6.63 -19.56 5.32
CA GLY A 58 -7.45 -20.74 5.58
C GLY A 58 -7.98 -21.44 4.32
N HIS A 59 -9.12 -22.15 4.46
CA HIS A 59 -9.69 -22.98 3.37
C HIS A 59 -9.97 -22.24 2.06
N LEU A 60 -10.26 -20.93 2.10
CA LEU A 60 -10.47 -20.13 0.90
C LEU A 60 -9.20 -20.10 0.03
N GLU A 61 -8.04 -19.89 0.65
CA GLU A 61 -6.75 -19.89 -0.05
C GLU A 61 -6.40 -21.27 -0.59
N TRP A 62 -6.57 -22.33 0.19
CA TRP A 62 -6.34 -23.70 -0.26
C TRP A 62 -7.19 -24.02 -1.50
N ARG A 63 -8.49 -23.70 -1.45
CA ARG A 63 -9.39 -23.93 -2.58
C ARG A 63 -8.98 -23.11 -3.80
N GLY A 64 -8.59 -21.85 -3.60
CA GLY A 64 -8.06 -21.00 -4.67
C GLY A 64 -6.79 -21.58 -5.29
N MET A 65 -5.85 -22.06 -4.47
CA MET A 65 -4.61 -22.69 -4.96
C MET A 65 -4.88 -23.96 -5.77
N ASP A 66 -5.79 -24.82 -5.32
CA ASP A 66 -6.12 -26.06 -6.02
C ASP A 66 -6.72 -25.79 -7.41
N ILE A 67 -7.68 -24.86 -7.50
CA ILE A 67 -8.29 -24.46 -8.77
C ILE A 67 -7.24 -23.84 -9.69
N ALA A 68 -6.44 -22.91 -9.17
CA ALA A 68 -5.40 -22.24 -9.93
C ALA A 68 -4.38 -23.23 -10.52
N ARG A 69 -3.93 -24.22 -9.73
CA ARG A 69 -3.00 -25.27 -10.19
C ARG A 69 -3.64 -26.21 -11.19
N GLU A 70 -4.92 -26.56 -11.03
CA GLU A 70 -5.66 -27.32 -12.04
C GLU A 70 -5.70 -26.56 -13.38
N MET A 71 -6.01 -25.26 -13.34
CA MET A 71 -6.05 -24.41 -14.54
C MET A 71 -4.70 -24.32 -15.24
N LEU A 72 -3.60 -24.23 -14.49
CA LEU A 72 -2.24 -24.25 -15.06
C LEU A 72 -1.95 -25.53 -15.84
N VAL A 73 -2.38 -26.69 -15.33
CA VAL A 73 -2.21 -28.00 -16.01
C VAL A 73 -3.11 -28.12 -17.23
N ARG A 74 -4.35 -27.60 -17.14
CA ARG A 74 -5.35 -27.70 -18.21
C ARG A 74 -5.21 -26.63 -19.28
N HIS A 75 -4.31 -25.66 -19.08
CA HIS A 75 -4.18 -24.45 -19.90
C HIS A 75 -5.52 -23.68 -20.03
N GLU A 76 -6.31 -23.67 -18.97
CA GLU A 76 -7.56 -22.91 -18.90
C GLU A 76 -7.23 -21.44 -18.63
N GLN A 77 -7.53 -20.55 -19.58
CA GLN A 77 -7.09 -19.16 -19.51
C GLN A 77 -7.78 -18.38 -18.37
N ARG A 78 -9.10 -18.52 -18.24
CA ARG A 78 -9.90 -17.77 -17.26
C ARG A 78 -11.02 -18.60 -16.69
N ARG A 79 -11.35 -18.34 -15.43
CA ARG A 79 -12.46 -18.97 -14.71
C ARG A 79 -12.99 -18.05 -13.63
N ILE A 80 -14.29 -18.10 -13.36
CA ILE A 80 -14.90 -17.46 -12.19
C ILE A 80 -15.53 -18.54 -11.33
N GLU A 81 -15.22 -18.53 -10.04
CA GLU A 81 -15.76 -19.48 -9.08
C GLU A 81 -16.43 -18.78 -7.91
N ARG A 82 -17.64 -19.23 -7.61
CA ARG A 82 -18.42 -18.78 -6.46
C ARG A 82 -18.16 -19.70 -5.27
N ILE A 83 -17.54 -19.15 -4.23
CA ILE A 83 -17.10 -19.90 -3.06
C ILE A 83 -17.90 -19.44 -1.82
N PRO A 84 -18.82 -20.27 -1.29
CA PRO A 84 -19.53 -19.97 -0.06
C PRO A 84 -18.62 -20.16 1.16
N LEU A 85 -18.43 -19.13 1.98
CA LEU A 85 -17.53 -19.13 3.14
C LEU A 85 -18.11 -19.81 4.40
N GLY A 86 -19.35 -20.30 4.33
CA GLY A 86 -20.04 -20.92 5.46
C GLY A 86 -19.42 -22.24 5.94
N PRO A 87 -20.12 -22.98 6.82
CA PRO A 87 -19.62 -24.21 7.45
C PRO A 87 -19.10 -25.28 6.47
N ALA A 88 -19.56 -25.25 5.21
CA ALA A 88 -19.10 -26.12 4.13
C ALA A 88 -17.59 -25.98 3.80
N LEU A 89 -16.93 -24.88 4.20
CA LEU A 89 -15.48 -24.68 4.11
C LEU A 89 -14.77 -24.72 5.47
N GLY A 90 -15.43 -25.18 6.54
CA GLY A 90 -14.85 -25.20 7.88
C GLY A 90 -14.52 -23.80 8.43
N GLN A 91 -15.22 -22.77 7.97
CA GLN A 91 -15.06 -21.37 8.39
C GLN A 91 -16.32 -20.88 9.12
N CYS A 92 -16.16 -19.84 9.96
CA CYS A 92 -17.24 -19.22 10.73
C CYS A 92 -17.87 -17.99 10.04
N CYS A 93 -17.34 -17.56 8.89
CA CYS A 93 -17.87 -16.44 8.12
C CYS A 93 -19.09 -16.88 7.28
N GLY A 94 -20.20 -16.15 7.32
CA GLY A 94 -21.42 -16.52 6.58
C GLY A 94 -21.51 -16.02 5.13
N GLY A 95 -20.48 -15.37 4.61
CA GLY A 95 -20.52 -14.72 3.30
C GLY A 95 -20.25 -15.64 2.12
N VAL A 96 -20.21 -15.04 0.93
CA VAL A 96 -19.86 -15.67 -0.34
C VAL A 96 -18.87 -14.76 -1.06
N VAL A 97 -17.84 -15.35 -1.65
CA VAL A 97 -16.90 -14.63 -2.51
C VAL A 97 -16.96 -15.18 -3.93
N GLN A 98 -16.79 -14.31 -4.91
CA GLN A 98 -16.47 -14.72 -6.27
C GLN A 98 -14.99 -14.49 -6.51
N LEU A 99 -14.27 -15.54 -6.90
CA LEU A 99 -12.87 -15.49 -7.28
C LEU A 99 -12.79 -15.57 -8.80
N ALA A 100 -12.10 -14.61 -9.42
CA ALA A 100 -11.66 -14.70 -10.80
C ALA A 100 -10.24 -15.24 -10.86
N PHE A 101 -9.99 -16.14 -11.79
CA PHE A 101 -8.71 -16.77 -12.07
C PHE A 101 -8.27 -16.37 -13.47
N GLU A 102 -7.02 -15.97 -13.60
CA GLU A 102 -6.38 -15.61 -14.87
C GLU A 102 -5.04 -16.36 -14.96
N VAL A 103 -4.88 -17.31 -15.88
CA VAL A 103 -3.56 -17.86 -16.21
C VAL A 103 -2.85 -16.84 -17.09
N LEU A 104 -1.77 -16.26 -16.57
CA LEU A 104 -1.05 -15.17 -17.24
C LEU A 104 -0.02 -15.72 -18.22
N GLY A 105 0.07 -15.08 -19.39
CA GLY A 105 1.05 -15.40 -20.42
C GLY A 105 1.67 -14.17 -21.08
N GLU A 106 2.40 -14.36 -22.17
CA GLU A 106 3.08 -13.25 -22.87
C GLU A 106 2.14 -12.13 -23.32
N ALA A 107 0.88 -12.47 -23.66
CA ALA A 107 -0.15 -11.50 -24.03
C ALA A 107 -0.50 -10.52 -22.88
N ASP A 108 -0.20 -10.88 -21.63
CA ASP A 108 -0.47 -10.07 -20.44
C ASP A 108 0.66 -9.11 -20.08
N LEU A 109 1.86 -9.30 -20.64
CA LEU A 109 3.02 -8.43 -20.36
C LEU A 109 2.75 -6.97 -20.71
N ALA A 110 1.98 -6.71 -21.77
CA ALA A 110 1.68 -5.34 -22.20
C ALA A 110 0.97 -4.52 -21.11
N TRP A 111 -0.04 -5.10 -20.44
CA TRP A 111 -0.78 -4.40 -19.40
C TRP A 111 -0.07 -4.46 -18.06
N LEU A 112 0.66 -5.55 -17.75
CA LEU A 112 1.50 -5.63 -16.55
C LEU A 112 2.57 -4.53 -16.55
N ASP A 113 3.22 -4.32 -17.69
CA ASP A 113 4.25 -3.28 -17.85
C ASP A 113 3.63 -1.88 -17.82
N ALA A 114 2.41 -1.73 -18.31
CA ALA A 114 1.67 -0.48 -18.20
C ALA A 114 1.33 -0.16 -16.73
N VAL A 115 0.98 -1.17 -15.92
CA VAL A 115 0.77 -0.98 -14.48
C VAL A 115 2.05 -0.52 -13.80
N GLU A 116 3.18 -1.17 -14.06
CA GLU A 116 4.47 -0.77 -13.47
C GLU A 116 4.83 0.68 -13.84
N ARG A 117 4.74 1.05 -15.12
CA ARG A 117 5.01 2.42 -15.59
C ARG A 117 4.06 3.45 -14.98
N ASN A 118 2.76 3.16 -14.94
CA ASN A 118 1.77 4.08 -14.39
C ASN A 118 1.96 4.24 -12.88
N PHE A 119 2.18 3.14 -12.15
CA PHE A 119 2.38 3.20 -10.71
C PHE A 119 3.68 3.91 -10.31
N ALA A 120 4.73 3.79 -11.13
CA ALA A 120 5.98 4.56 -10.95
C ALA A 120 5.77 6.08 -11.08
N THR A 121 4.72 6.51 -11.80
CA THR A 121 4.35 7.92 -11.99
C THR A 121 3.08 8.31 -11.24
N HIS A 122 2.65 7.51 -10.26
CA HIS A 122 1.45 7.73 -9.44
C HIS A 122 0.14 7.82 -10.26
N ARG A 123 0.09 7.20 -11.44
CA ARG A 123 -1.09 7.13 -12.29
C ARG A 123 -1.78 5.78 -12.13
N SER A 124 -3.09 5.78 -12.31
CA SER A 124 -3.92 4.59 -12.26
C SER A 124 -4.07 3.98 -13.64
N LEU A 125 -4.52 2.73 -13.69
CA LEU A 125 -4.78 2.01 -14.92
C LEU A 125 -6.12 1.29 -14.79
N GLN A 126 -6.95 1.36 -15.80
CA GLN A 126 -8.15 0.53 -15.87
C GLN A 126 -7.93 -0.56 -16.92
N ARG A 127 -8.26 -1.80 -16.58
CA ARG A 127 -8.28 -2.91 -17.52
C ARG A 127 -9.69 -3.49 -17.61
N HIS A 128 -10.07 -3.91 -18.81
CA HIS A 128 -11.24 -4.71 -19.05
C HIS A 128 -10.79 -6.14 -19.38
N VAL A 129 -11.23 -7.08 -18.56
CA VAL A 129 -10.92 -8.49 -18.68
C VAL A 129 -12.15 -9.21 -19.23
N PRO A 130 -12.14 -9.65 -20.50
CA PRO A 130 -13.29 -10.34 -21.09
C PRO A 130 -13.37 -11.79 -20.59
N ALA A 131 -14.52 -12.44 -20.75
CA ALA A 131 -14.67 -13.86 -20.45
C ALA A 131 -13.73 -14.75 -21.30
N SER A 132 -13.38 -14.31 -22.52
CA SER A 132 -12.38 -14.93 -23.39
C SER A 132 -11.67 -13.88 -24.24
N GLY A 133 -10.43 -14.16 -24.66
CA GLY A 133 -9.64 -13.24 -25.50
C GLY A 133 -8.72 -12.30 -24.71
N ALA A 134 -8.15 -11.31 -25.40
CA ALA A 134 -7.13 -10.44 -24.83
C ALA A 134 -7.69 -9.42 -23.83
N VAL A 135 -6.92 -9.14 -22.77
CA VAL A 135 -7.20 -8.01 -21.86
C VAL A 135 -6.98 -6.70 -22.63
N THR A 136 -7.87 -5.74 -22.45
CA THR A 136 -7.67 -4.36 -22.92
C THR A 136 -7.45 -3.44 -21.73
N PHE A 137 -6.72 -2.34 -21.90
CA PHE A 137 -6.41 -1.43 -20.81
C PHE A 137 -6.22 0.01 -21.29
N THR A 138 -6.47 0.94 -20.39
CA THR A 138 -6.33 2.38 -20.61
C THR A 138 -5.78 3.05 -19.36
N ASP A 139 -5.15 4.20 -19.53
CA ASP A 139 -4.80 5.07 -18.41
C ASP A 139 -6.07 5.54 -17.68
N SER A 140 -5.97 5.66 -16.36
CA SER A 140 -7.07 6.14 -15.52
C SER A 140 -6.58 7.22 -14.56
N CYS A 141 -7.48 8.15 -14.22
CA CYS A 141 -7.29 9.14 -13.17
C CYS A 141 -8.00 8.74 -11.86
N ALA A 142 -8.50 7.51 -11.77
CA ALA A 142 -9.16 7.01 -10.56
C ALA A 142 -8.21 7.04 -9.36
N VAL A 143 -8.73 7.44 -8.21
CA VAL A 143 -7.96 7.53 -6.95
C VAL A 143 -8.26 6.37 -6.00
N LEU A 144 -9.24 5.52 -6.34
CA LEU A 144 -9.61 4.32 -5.58
C LEU A 144 -9.67 3.11 -6.50
N PRO A 145 -9.27 1.92 -6.01
CA PRO A 145 -9.41 0.69 -6.76
C PRO A 145 -10.88 0.29 -6.82
N THR A 146 -11.28 -0.26 -7.96
CA THR A 146 -12.62 -0.85 -8.14
C THR A 146 -12.53 -2.13 -8.94
N VAL A 147 -13.40 -3.08 -8.63
CA VAL A 147 -13.62 -4.27 -9.45
C VAL A 147 -15.12 -4.36 -9.70
N ASP A 148 -15.49 -4.47 -10.97
CA ASP A 148 -16.88 -4.51 -11.40
C ASP A 148 -17.12 -5.73 -12.30
N LEU A 149 -17.66 -6.80 -11.70
CA LEU A 149 -17.96 -8.05 -12.35
C LEU A 149 -19.30 -7.97 -13.10
N GLN A 150 -19.28 -8.30 -14.38
CA GLN A 150 -20.45 -8.32 -15.25
C GLN A 150 -21.11 -9.71 -15.28
N PRO A 151 -22.42 -9.79 -15.61
CA PRO A 151 -23.14 -11.06 -15.70
C PRO A 151 -22.61 -12.04 -16.76
N ASP A 152 -21.92 -11.53 -17.79
CA ASP A 152 -21.32 -12.33 -18.86
C ASP A 152 -19.95 -12.94 -18.47
N GLY A 153 -19.48 -12.67 -17.25
CA GLY A 153 -18.19 -13.15 -16.75
C GLY A 153 -17.00 -12.29 -17.16
N SER A 154 -17.22 -11.17 -17.87
CA SER A 154 -16.21 -10.12 -18.01
C SER A 154 -16.18 -9.24 -16.75
N TRP A 155 -15.07 -8.54 -16.51
CA TRP A 155 -15.01 -7.54 -15.44
C TRP A 155 -14.10 -6.38 -15.78
N THR A 156 -14.39 -5.24 -15.17
CA THR A 156 -13.52 -4.07 -15.20
C THR A 156 -12.75 -3.99 -13.90
N ASP A 157 -11.44 -3.80 -14.00
CA ASP A 157 -10.52 -3.76 -12.87
C ASP A 157 -9.74 -2.44 -12.92
N THR A 158 -10.04 -1.53 -11.99
CA THR A 158 -9.35 -0.26 -11.83
C THR A 158 -8.25 -0.44 -10.80
N LEU A 159 -7.03 -0.39 -11.29
CA LEU A 159 -5.79 -0.54 -10.55
C LEU A 159 -5.26 0.85 -10.18
N VAL A 160 -5.10 1.08 -8.88
CA VAL A 160 -4.50 2.33 -8.38
C VAL A 160 -3.21 2.01 -7.63
N PRO A 161 -2.18 2.86 -7.72
CA PRO A 161 -0.96 2.67 -6.95
C PRO A 161 -1.24 2.79 -5.44
N ASP A 162 -0.35 2.24 -4.63
CA ASP A 162 -0.44 2.40 -3.18
C ASP A 162 -0.40 3.89 -2.81
N ALA A 163 -1.51 4.38 -2.27
CA ALA A 163 -1.69 5.80 -1.92
C ALA A 163 -0.89 6.24 -0.68
N MET A 164 -0.23 5.31 0.00
CA MET A 164 0.53 5.59 1.22
C MET A 164 2.02 5.70 0.88
N HIS A 165 2.46 6.93 0.62
CA HIS A 165 3.87 7.26 0.50
C HIS A 165 4.35 7.87 1.83
N VAL A 166 5.21 7.14 2.54
CA VAL A 166 5.81 7.58 3.81
C VAL A 166 7.20 8.12 3.53
N VAL A 167 7.40 9.41 3.81
CA VAL A 167 8.73 10.04 3.79
C VAL A 167 9.24 10.12 5.23
N LEU A 168 10.25 9.31 5.53
CA LEU A 168 10.81 9.14 6.87
C LEU A 168 12.17 9.82 6.95
N PHE A 169 12.24 10.93 7.68
CA PHE A 169 13.49 11.62 7.97
C PHE A 169 14.11 11.09 9.26
N GLY A 170 15.25 10.42 9.14
CA GLY A 170 16.03 9.88 10.25
C GLY A 170 16.20 8.36 10.19
N ALA A 171 17.45 7.92 10.06
CA ALA A 171 17.86 6.51 10.09
C ALA A 171 18.39 6.08 11.48
N GLY A 172 17.87 6.70 12.55
CA GLY A 172 18.16 6.26 13.92
C GLY A 172 17.39 4.99 14.33
N HIS A 173 17.56 4.55 15.57
CA HIS A 173 16.92 3.33 16.11
C HIS A 173 15.40 3.24 15.89
N VAL A 174 14.68 4.36 16.03
CA VAL A 174 13.23 4.42 15.77
C VAL A 174 12.93 4.31 14.28
N GLY A 175 13.71 4.95 13.42
CA GLY A 175 13.59 4.83 11.97
C GLY A 175 13.74 3.39 11.49
N HIS A 176 14.78 2.68 11.96
CA HIS A 176 14.95 1.25 11.66
C HIS A 176 13.76 0.40 12.15
N ALA A 177 13.24 0.68 13.35
CA ALA A 177 12.08 -0.05 13.88
C ALA A 177 10.82 0.21 13.05
N LEU A 178 10.61 1.45 12.59
CA LEU A 178 9.50 1.82 11.71
C LEU A 178 9.59 1.13 10.35
N VAL A 179 10.76 1.18 9.70
CA VAL A 179 10.98 0.57 8.39
C VAL A 179 10.69 -0.93 8.43
N LYS A 180 11.07 -1.63 9.50
CA LYS A 180 10.74 -3.06 9.67
C LYS A 180 9.24 -3.34 9.63
N VAL A 181 8.42 -2.47 10.23
CA VAL A 181 6.96 -2.64 10.22
C VAL A 181 6.39 -2.19 8.87
N LEU A 182 6.79 -1.01 8.37
CA LEU A 182 6.33 -0.45 7.10
C LEU A 182 6.68 -1.33 5.89
N ALA A 183 7.81 -2.07 5.96
CA ALA A 183 8.22 -3.03 4.93
C ALA A 183 7.20 -4.17 4.71
N THR A 184 6.31 -4.40 5.67
CA THR A 184 5.27 -5.43 5.59
C THR A 184 3.93 -4.90 5.07
N LEU A 185 3.82 -3.58 4.87
CA LEU A 185 2.59 -2.90 4.50
C LEU A 185 2.59 -2.51 3.02
N PRO A 186 1.40 -2.41 2.38
CA PRO A 186 1.25 -1.89 1.02
C PRO A 186 1.43 -0.37 1.01
N CYS A 187 2.68 0.07 1.13
CA CYS A 187 3.09 1.46 1.15
C CYS A 187 4.48 1.59 0.52
N ARG A 188 4.83 2.80 0.07
CA ARG A 188 6.20 3.16 -0.31
C ARG A 188 6.85 3.91 0.84
N VAL A 189 8.10 3.58 1.14
CA VAL A 189 8.90 4.28 2.15
C VAL A 189 10.08 4.94 1.49
N HIS A 190 10.14 6.26 1.53
CA HIS A 190 11.32 7.03 1.19
C HIS A 190 12.04 7.38 2.50
N TRP A 191 13.19 6.74 2.75
CA TRP A 191 13.92 6.81 4.00
C TRP A 191 15.18 7.68 3.84
N VAL A 192 15.17 8.85 4.47
CA VAL A 192 16.15 9.91 4.24
C VAL A 192 16.96 10.17 5.51
N ASP A 193 18.29 10.23 5.38
CA ASP A 193 19.22 10.66 6.44
C ASP A 193 20.51 11.17 5.79
N GLU A 194 21.25 12.06 6.44
CA GLU A 194 22.53 12.57 5.93
C GLU A 194 23.63 11.49 5.94
N ARG A 195 23.46 10.43 6.74
CA ARG A 195 24.51 9.44 7.01
C ARG A 195 24.22 8.13 6.27
N ASP A 196 24.85 7.95 5.11
CA ASP A 196 24.76 6.73 4.28
C ASP A 196 25.01 5.44 5.07
N THR A 197 25.98 5.46 5.99
CA THR A 197 26.36 4.28 6.79
C THR A 197 25.26 3.73 7.71
N LEU A 198 24.15 4.46 7.91
CA LEU A 198 23.05 4.00 8.74
C LEU A 198 22.09 3.07 8.00
N PHE A 199 22.05 3.11 6.68
CA PHE A 199 21.16 2.24 5.93
C PHE A 199 21.70 0.81 5.90
N PRO A 200 20.86 -0.21 6.20
CA PRO A 200 21.29 -1.60 6.09
C PRO A 200 21.39 -2.00 4.61
N GLY A 201 22.32 -2.91 4.30
CA GLY A 201 22.34 -3.56 2.99
C GLY A 201 21.11 -4.45 2.77
N GLY A 202 20.63 -4.53 1.52
CA GLY A 202 19.48 -5.36 1.16
C GLY A 202 18.16 -4.80 1.67
N LEU A 203 17.80 -3.60 1.21
CA LEU A 203 16.54 -2.96 1.59
C LEU A 203 15.33 -3.75 1.07
N PRO A 204 14.22 -3.77 1.82
CA PRO A 204 12.96 -4.30 1.31
C PRO A 204 12.53 -3.56 0.04
N ASP A 205 11.91 -4.27 -0.90
CA ASP A 205 11.58 -3.73 -2.22
C ASP A 205 10.57 -2.55 -2.21
N ASN A 206 9.98 -2.19 -1.07
CA ASN A 206 9.13 -0.99 -0.94
C ASN A 206 9.81 0.16 -0.17
N VAL A 207 11.11 0.02 0.11
CA VAL A 207 11.92 0.99 0.84
C VAL A 207 13.03 1.49 -0.07
N GLU A 208 13.06 2.79 -0.29
CA GLU A 208 14.13 3.50 -0.98
C GLU A 208 14.88 4.34 0.05
N ALA A 209 16.20 4.17 0.13
CA ALA A 209 17.04 4.98 1.00
C ALA A 209 17.72 6.10 0.21
N GLU A 210 17.69 7.31 0.76
CA GLU A 210 18.39 8.48 0.21
C GLU A 210 19.34 9.04 1.26
N ALA A 211 20.64 8.86 1.03
CA ALA A 211 21.68 9.56 1.75
C ALA A 211 21.81 10.98 1.17
N SER A 212 21.36 12.00 1.90
CA SER A 212 21.20 13.36 1.37
C SER A 212 21.80 14.40 2.31
N ASP A 213 22.70 15.23 1.80
CA ASP A 213 23.24 16.38 2.53
C ASP A 213 22.23 17.53 2.68
N THR A 214 21.10 17.45 1.98
CA THR A 214 19.99 18.41 2.06
C THR A 214 18.64 17.69 2.18
N PRO A 215 18.37 17.01 3.30
CA PRO A 215 17.13 16.23 3.47
C PRO A 215 15.86 17.06 3.26
N GLU A 216 15.89 18.34 3.61
CA GLU A 216 14.76 19.26 3.42
C GLU A 216 14.36 19.47 1.96
N ALA A 217 15.30 19.30 1.01
CA ALA A 217 15.02 19.41 -0.42
C ALA A 217 14.13 18.26 -0.94
N VAL A 218 13.99 17.16 -0.19
CA VAL A 218 13.09 16.04 -0.52
C VAL A 218 11.62 16.43 -0.31
N VAL A 219 11.33 17.32 0.65
CA VAL A 219 9.96 17.71 1.01
C VAL A 219 9.15 18.24 -0.18
N PRO A 220 9.63 19.20 -1.00
CA PRO A 220 8.86 19.68 -2.16
C PRO A 220 8.72 18.65 -3.29
N GLN A 221 9.61 17.66 -3.35
CA GLN A 221 9.60 16.62 -4.39
C GLN A 221 8.62 15.47 -4.08
N ALA A 222 8.25 15.32 -2.81
CA ALA A 222 7.32 14.29 -2.39
C ALA A 222 5.94 14.45 -3.08
N PRO A 223 5.29 13.35 -3.49
CA PRO A 223 3.95 13.39 -4.08
C PRO A 223 2.91 14.01 -3.15
N ALA A 224 1.86 14.58 -3.73
CA ALA A 224 0.68 14.98 -2.97
C ALA A 224 0.11 13.78 -2.18
N GLY A 225 -0.36 14.04 -0.98
CA GLY A 225 -0.88 13.03 -0.08
C GLY A 225 0.18 12.16 0.60
N SER A 226 1.44 12.61 0.65
CA SER A 226 2.52 11.95 1.40
C SER A 226 2.34 12.06 2.92
N TYR A 227 2.95 11.12 3.64
CA TYR A 227 2.99 11.05 5.10
C TYR A 227 4.41 11.39 5.54
N PHE A 228 4.61 12.55 6.15
CA PHE A 228 5.92 12.99 6.60
C PHE A 228 6.15 12.63 8.06
N LEU A 229 7.27 11.95 8.34
CA LEU A 229 7.72 11.60 9.68
C LEU A 229 9.09 12.23 9.93
N VAL A 230 9.16 13.17 10.86
CA VAL A 230 10.40 13.88 11.22
C VAL A 230 10.96 13.32 12.52
N MET A 231 12.09 12.65 12.43
CA MET A 231 12.79 12.05 13.57
C MET A 231 14.31 11.98 13.42
N THR A 232 14.89 13.10 12.98
CA THR A 232 16.34 13.18 12.80
C THR A 232 17.06 13.27 14.15
N HIS A 233 18.40 13.25 14.10
CA HIS A 233 19.24 13.42 15.27
C HIS A 233 19.51 14.91 15.61
N SER A 234 19.13 15.84 14.73
CA SER A 234 19.43 17.27 14.84
C SER A 234 18.17 18.08 15.07
N HIS A 235 18.14 18.83 16.18
CA HIS A 235 17.03 19.73 16.47
C HIS A 235 16.88 20.86 15.46
N ALA A 236 17.98 21.29 14.83
CA ALA A 236 17.94 22.33 13.81
C ALA A 236 17.31 21.79 12.52
N LEU A 237 17.79 20.62 12.06
CA LEU A 237 17.25 19.96 10.87
C LEU A 237 15.78 19.60 11.03
N ASP A 238 15.39 19.04 12.18
CA ASP A 238 13.98 18.77 12.47
C ASP A 238 13.11 20.03 12.31
N GLN A 239 13.59 21.19 12.79
CA GLN A 239 12.84 22.45 12.66
C GLN A 239 12.74 22.89 11.20
N THR A 240 13.84 22.84 10.45
CA THR A 240 13.85 23.15 9.01
C THR A 240 12.88 22.26 8.23
N LEU A 241 12.88 20.95 8.50
CA LEU A 241 11.94 20.00 7.91
C LEU A 241 10.49 20.34 8.26
N CYS A 242 10.20 20.66 9.53
CA CYS A 242 8.87 21.09 9.95
C CYS A 242 8.41 22.35 9.19
N GLU A 243 9.29 23.33 9.01
CA GLU A 243 8.99 24.57 8.26
C GLU A 243 8.72 24.27 6.78
N GLU A 244 9.55 23.46 6.11
CA GLU A 244 9.32 23.08 4.71
C GLU A 244 8.03 22.28 4.52
N ILE A 245 7.73 21.33 5.42
CA ILE A 245 6.48 20.55 5.35
C ILE A 245 5.28 21.48 5.56
N LEU A 246 5.36 22.41 6.51
CA LEU A 246 4.35 23.44 6.73
C LEU A 246 4.33 24.54 5.66
N LYS A 247 5.09 24.44 4.56
CA LYS A 247 4.83 25.26 3.34
C LYS A 247 3.87 24.56 2.38
N ARG A 248 3.72 23.25 2.49
CA ARG A 248 2.81 22.44 1.68
C ARG A 248 1.40 22.42 2.27
N THR A 249 0.39 22.23 1.43
CA THR A 249 -1.03 22.12 1.85
C THR A 249 -1.69 20.82 1.42
N ASP A 250 -0.91 19.89 0.88
CA ASP A 250 -1.39 18.72 0.15
C ASP A 250 -0.94 17.40 0.77
N PHE A 251 -0.29 17.41 1.94
CA PHE A 251 0.13 16.18 2.62
C PHE A 251 -1.02 15.49 3.37
N ALA A 252 -0.85 14.20 3.64
CA ALA A 252 -1.80 13.38 4.38
C ALA A 252 -1.69 13.50 5.89
N TYR A 253 -0.44 13.56 6.32
CA TYR A 253 -0.02 13.48 7.71
C TYR A 253 1.34 14.11 7.85
N PHE A 254 1.50 14.85 8.93
CA PHE A 254 2.78 15.39 9.35
C PHE A 254 2.98 15.09 10.84
N GLY A 255 4.01 14.31 11.13
CA GLY A 255 4.39 13.95 12.48
C GLY A 255 5.82 14.33 12.81
N LEU A 256 6.03 14.80 14.04
CA LEU A 256 7.35 15.11 14.60
C LEU A 256 7.59 14.28 15.86
N ILE A 257 8.75 13.63 15.93
CA ILE A 257 9.16 12.94 17.16
C ILE A 257 9.54 13.95 18.23
N GLY A 258 9.09 13.69 19.46
CA GLY A 258 9.50 14.45 20.63
C GLY A 258 8.37 14.70 21.61
N SER A 259 8.64 15.59 22.57
CA SER A 259 7.70 15.90 23.64
C SER A 259 6.82 17.10 23.32
N LYS A 260 5.76 17.31 24.11
CA LYS A 260 4.95 18.53 24.08
C LYS A 260 5.79 19.80 24.27
N THR A 261 6.86 19.73 25.06
CA THR A 261 7.80 20.84 25.27
C THR A 261 8.68 21.12 24.05
N LYS A 262 9.02 20.09 23.25
CA LYS A 262 9.71 20.28 21.96
C LYS A 262 8.77 20.98 20.98
N ARG A 263 7.52 20.48 20.87
CA ARG A 263 6.46 21.08 20.06
C ARG A 263 6.30 22.57 20.35
N ALA A 264 6.04 22.96 21.59
CA ALA A 264 5.83 24.37 21.95
C ALA A 264 7.02 25.27 21.58
N ARG A 265 8.25 24.76 21.72
CA ARG A 265 9.47 25.49 21.35
C ARG A 265 9.64 25.65 19.84
N PHE A 266 9.18 24.68 19.05
CA PHE A 266 9.21 24.75 17.60
C PHE A 266 8.11 25.68 17.09
N GLU A 267 6.87 25.56 17.60
CA GLU A 267 5.76 26.46 17.26
C GLU A 267 6.13 27.93 17.47
N HIS A 268 6.76 28.26 18.61
CA HIS A 268 7.21 29.62 18.87
C HIS A 268 8.23 30.13 17.82
N ARG A 269 9.28 29.35 17.55
CA ARG A 269 10.33 29.73 16.58
C ARG A 269 9.83 29.79 15.14
N MET A 270 9.01 28.81 14.73
CA MET A 270 8.43 28.78 13.40
C MET A 270 7.47 29.96 13.17
N ALA A 271 6.73 30.39 14.20
CA ALA A 271 5.90 31.60 14.13
C ALA A 271 6.75 32.86 13.94
N GLU A 272 7.90 32.97 14.61
CA GLU A 272 8.87 34.06 14.38
C GLU A 272 9.45 34.04 12.96
N HIS A 273 9.57 32.85 12.37
CA HIS A 273 9.97 32.66 10.96
C HIS A 273 8.82 32.83 9.95
N GLY A 274 7.62 33.21 10.41
CA GLY A 274 6.48 33.55 9.54
C GLY A 274 5.55 32.40 9.16
N ILE A 275 5.66 31.23 9.81
CA ILE A 275 4.65 30.17 9.67
C ILE A 275 3.39 30.58 10.42
N ASP A 276 2.24 30.51 9.74
CA ASP A 276 0.93 30.81 10.33
C ASP A 276 0.64 29.85 11.51
N PRO A 277 0.45 30.38 12.75
CA PRO A 277 0.15 29.55 13.92
C PRO A 277 -1.09 28.67 13.78
N ALA A 278 -2.05 29.03 12.92
CA ALA A 278 -3.23 28.19 12.66
C ALA A 278 -2.85 26.80 12.10
N ARG A 279 -1.70 26.71 11.43
CA ARG A 279 -1.20 25.48 10.80
C ARG A 279 -0.54 24.52 11.77
N PHE A 280 -0.20 24.95 12.98
CA PHE A 280 0.42 24.04 13.97
C PHE A 280 -0.51 22.90 14.40
N ALA A 281 -1.83 23.04 14.21
CA ALA A 281 -2.78 21.95 14.42
C ALA A 281 -2.55 20.77 13.45
N GLU A 282 -1.97 21.01 12.27
CA GLU A 282 -1.62 19.98 11.28
C GLU A 282 -0.39 19.15 11.70
N MET A 283 0.42 19.67 12.63
CA MET A 283 1.60 18.97 13.17
C MET A 283 1.21 18.07 14.34
N THR A 284 1.44 16.77 14.18
CA THR A 284 1.28 15.78 15.25
C THR A 284 2.59 15.62 16.03
N CYS A 285 2.60 16.01 17.31
CA CYS A 285 3.73 15.80 18.20
C CYS A 285 3.24 15.74 19.67
N PRO A 286 3.55 14.67 20.43
CA PRO A 286 4.23 13.43 20.01
C PRO A 286 3.44 12.64 18.95
N MET A 287 4.15 11.93 18.06
CA MET A 287 3.55 10.95 17.16
C MET A 287 3.20 9.64 17.88
N GLY A 288 2.23 8.92 17.33
CA GLY A 288 1.77 7.61 17.81
C GLY A 288 0.36 7.67 18.40
N VAL A 289 -0.34 6.54 18.35
CA VAL A 289 -1.64 6.39 19.02
C VAL A 289 -1.51 6.59 20.54
N PRO A 290 -2.52 7.19 21.20
CA PRO A 290 -2.49 7.36 22.65
C PRO A 290 -2.56 6.02 23.38
N GLY A 291 -2.15 6.01 24.65
CA GLY A 291 -2.25 4.84 25.53
C GLY A 291 -1.01 3.93 25.55
N ILE A 292 -0.04 4.13 24.65
CA ILE A 292 1.25 3.43 24.65
C ILE A 292 2.32 4.40 25.18
N THR A 293 2.84 4.15 26.39
CA THR A 293 3.81 5.03 27.06
C THR A 293 5.25 4.51 27.03
N ASP A 294 5.44 3.26 26.61
CA ASP A 294 6.75 2.65 26.44
C ASP A 294 7.54 3.39 25.34
N LYS A 295 8.81 3.67 25.63
CA LYS A 295 9.72 4.43 24.77
C LYS A 295 10.66 3.54 23.95
N ALA A 296 10.53 2.23 24.05
CA ALA A 296 11.29 1.31 23.22
C ALA A 296 11.01 1.58 21.72
N PRO A 297 12.03 1.58 20.84
CA PRO A 297 11.86 1.89 19.42
C PRO A 297 10.76 1.08 18.73
N ALA A 298 10.63 -0.21 19.04
CA ALA A 298 9.59 -1.07 18.47
C ALA A 298 8.17 -0.67 18.93
N MET A 299 8.02 -0.26 20.19
CA MET A 299 6.72 0.19 20.74
C MET A 299 6.28 1.49 20.10
N ILE A 300 7.22 2.43 19.94
CA ILE A 300 7.00 3.69 19.22
C ILE A 300 6.64 3.42 17.76
N ALA A 301 7.36 2.52 17.09
CA ALA A 301 7.11 2.18 15.69
C ALA A 301 5.69 1.64 15.48
N VAL A 302 5.25 0.68 16.31
CA VAL A 302 3.88 0.14 16.24
C VAL A 302 2.85 1.23 16.52
N ALA A 303 3.07 2.08 17.52
CA ALA A 303 2.15 3.16 17.85
C ALA A 303 2.00 4.18 16.70
N ILE A 304 3.11 4.55 16.06
CA ILE A 304 3.12 5.45 14.89
C ILE A 304 2.42 4.77 13.71
N VAL A 305 2.80 3.55 13.34
CA VAL A 305 2.19 2.84 12.20
C VAL A 305 0.67 2.69 12.39
N ALA A 306 0.21 2.36 13.60
CA ALA A 306 -1.22 2.31 13.89
C ALA A 306 -1.91 3.67 13.64
N GLN A 307 -1.27 4.78 14.01
CA GLN A 307 -1.78 6.13 13.75
C GLN A 307 -1.81 6.44 12.24
N LEU A 308 -0.77 6.06 11.48
CA LEU A 308 -0.75 6.28 10.03
C LEU A 308 -1.85 5.49 9.32
N LEU A 309 -2.11 4.25 9.76
CA LEU A 309 -3.21 3.44 9.24
C LEU A 309 -4.58 4.07 9.55
N GLN A 310 -4.78 4.65 10.73
CA GLN A 310 -6.02 5.40 11.04
C GLN A 310 -6.22 6.58 10.08
N VAL A 311 -5.17 7.35 9.80
CA VAL A 311 -5.24 8.47 8.85
C VAL A 311 -5.51 7.97 7.43
N ARG A 312 -4.88 6.87 7.01
CA ARG A 312 -5.13 6.23 5.72
C ARG A 312 -6.60 5.84 5.56
N GLU A 313 -7.18 5.16 6.55
CA GLU A 313 -8.58 4.75 6.51
C GLU A 313 -9.54 5.96 6.45
N GLN A 314 -9.27 7.02 7.22
CA GLN A 314 -10.06 8.25 7.17
C GLN A 314 -10.01 8.91 5.78
N ARG A 315 -8.83 8.96 5.14
CA ARG A 315 -8.68 9.50 3.79
C ARG A 315 -9.41 8.66 2.75
N LEU A 316 -9.30 7.34 2.82
CA LEU A 316 -10.02 6.44 1.93
C LEU A 316 -11.54 6.58 2.09
N ALA A 317 -12.02 6.72 3.33
CA ALA A 317 -13.44 6.98 3.60
C ALA A 317 -13.91 8.31 3.01
N ALA A 318 -13.13 9.39 3.16
CA ALA A 318 -13.46 10.69 2.59
C ALA A 318 -13.49 10.66 1.04
N LEU A 319 -12.54 9.99 0.40
CA LEU A 319 -12.51 9.81 -1.06
C LEU A 319 -13.74 9.02 -1.54
N ARG A 320 -14.12 7.95 -0.83
CA ARG A 320 -15.31 7.16 -1.16
C ARG A 320 -16.59 7.99 -1.03
N ALA A 321 -16.70 8.81 0.02
CA ALA A 321 -17.84 9.70 0.22
C ALA A 321 -17.96 10.74 -0.90
N GLY A 322 -16.84 11.40 -1.27
CA GLY A 322 -16.84 12.39 -2.36
C GLY A 322 -17.19 11.79 -3.73
N LEU A 323 -16.80 10.55 -4.00
CA LEU A 323 -17.24 9.81 -5.20
C LEU A 323 -18.75 9.50 -5.17
N ALA A 324 -19.31 9.12 -4.02
CA ALA A 324 -20.74 8.86 -3.90
C ALA A 324 -21.58 10.13 -4.15
N GLU A 325 -21.13 11.27 -3.63
CA GLU A 325 -21.77 12.58 -3.86
C GLU A 325 -21.69 13.02 -5.34
N ALA A 326 -20.57 12.74 -6.03
CA ALA A 326 -20.42 13.07 -7.45
C ALA A 326 -21.27 12.18 -8.39
N VAL A 327 -21.68 10.99 -7.95
CA VAL A 327 -22.50 10.03 -8.72
C VAL A 327 -24.01 10.25 -8.54
N HIS A 328 -24.44 11.06 -7.57
CA HIS A 328 -25.86 11.44 -7.36
C HIS A 328 -26.05 12.96 -7.49
N PRO A 329 -26.12 13.51 -8.73
CA PRO A 329 -26.53 14.89 -8.97
C PRO A 329 -28.04 15.13 -8.74
#